data_AF-A0A7J8XZS2-F1
#
_entry.id   AF-A0A7J8XZS2-F1
#
_cell.length_a   1.000
_cell.length_b   1.000
_cell.length_c   1.000
_cell.angle_alpha   90.00
_cell.angle_beta   90.00
_cell.angle_gamma   90.00
#
_symmetry.space_group_name_H-M   'P 1'
#
loop_
_entity.id
_entity.type
_entity.pdbx_description
1 polymer ?
#
loop_
_entity_poly.entity_id
_entity_poly.type
_entity_poly.pdbx_seq_one_letter_code
_entity_poly.pdbx_strand_id
1 'polypeptide(L)'
;MMLGNVVDPLEKLELIDTLQRLGLSYHFEAEINNTLKNLSTDRISTAAWKKDNLYATALEFRLLRQHGYKVDQDVFTYFMDDVGNIKSSLNQDFKGLLNLYEAS
;
A
#
# COMPACT_ATOMS: atom_id res chain seq x y z
N MET A 1 -4.80 -0.06 -21.46
CA MET A 1 -3.81 -0.57 -20.49
C MET A 1 -4.57 -1.15 -19.31
N MET A 2 -4.21 -2.36 -18.85
CA MET A 2 -4.93 -3.07 -17.77
C MET A 2 -5.03 -2.23 -16.48
N LEU A 3 -3.91 -1.67 -16.01
CA LEU A 3 -3.86 -0.80 -14.83
C LEU A 3 -4.50 0.58 -15.05
N GLY A 4 -4.55 1.07 -16.30
CA GLY A 4 -5.18 2.35 -16.64
C GLY A 4 -6.71 2.32 -16.61
N ASN A 5 -7.32 1.13 -16.68
CA ASN A 5 -8.77 0.95 -16.65
C ASN A 5 -9.34 0.80 -15.24
N VAL A 6 -8.50 0.47 -14.26
CA VAL A 6 -8.90 0.41 -12.85
C VAL A 6 -9.04 1.85 -12.36
N VAL A 7 -10.14 2.19 -11.68
CA VAL A 7 -10.38 3.54 -11.18
C VAL A 7 -9.98 3.64 -9.71
N ASP A 8 -10.27 2.60 -8.93
CA ASP A 8 -9.97 2.57 -7.51
C ASP A 8 -8.46 2.39 -7.23
N PRO A 9 -7.84 3.25 -6.42
CA PRO A 9 -6.42 3.15 -6.10
C PRO A 9 -6.04 1.87 -5.36
N LEU A 10 -6.90 1.36 -4.46
CA LEU A 10 -6.62 0.13 -3.72
C LEU A 10 -6.67 -1.08 -4.65
N GLU A 11 -7.68 -1.18 -5.52
CA GLU A 11 -7.76 -2.23 -6.54
C GLU A 11 -6.53 -2.25 -7.46
N LYS A 12 -5.97 -1.06 -7.81
CA LYS A 12 -4.71 -0.99 -8.56
C LYS A 12 -3.56 -1.62 -7.79
N LEU A 13 -3.41 -1.30 -6.51
CA LEU A 13 -2.35 -1.87 -5.68
C LEU A 13 -2.52 -3.39 -5.53
N GLU A 14 -3.75 -3.86 -5.33
CA GLU A 14 -4.06 -5.29 -5.27
C GLU A 14 -3.72 -6.02 -6.57
N LEU A 15 -4.00 -5.40 -7.71
CA LEU A 15 -3.64 -5.94 -9.02
C LEU A 15 -2.13 -6.01 -9.20
N ILE A 16 -1.40 -4.96 -8.83
CA ILE A 16 0.08 -4.95 -8.87
C ILE A 16 0.64 -6.08 -7.99
N ASP A 17 0.16 -6.18 -6.75
CA ASP A 17 0.60 -7.21 -5.80
C ASP A 17 0.33 -8.62 -6.34
N THR A 18 -0.86 -8.84 -6.90
CA THR A 18 -1.24 -10.11 -7.52
C THR A 18 -0.32 -10.47 -8.69
N LEU A 19 -0.06 -9.52 -9.60
CA LEU A 19 0.84 -9.73 -10.73
C LEU A 19 2.27 -10.07 -10.29
N GLN A 20 2.77 -9.42 -9.24
CA GLN A 20 4.09 -9.70 -8.69
C GLN A 20 4.15 -11.09 -8.05
N ARG A 21 3.18 -11.44 -7.21
CA ARG A 21 3.11 -12.76 -6.55
C ARG A 21 2.96 -13.92 -7.53
N LEU A 22 2.27 -13.69 -8.65
CA LEU A 22 2.14 -14.67 -9.73
C LEU A 22 3.35 -14.72 -10.68
N GLY A 23 4.35 -13.83 -10.50
CA GLY A 23 5.50 -13.75 -11.39
C GLY A 23 5.19 -13.21 -12.79
N LEU A 24 4.10 -12.46 -12.95
CA LEU A 24 3.62 -11.89 -14.21
C LEU A 24 3.92 -10.39 -14.36
N SER A 25 4.53 -9.77 -13.35
CA SER A 25 4.81 -8.33 -13.32
C SER A 25 5.70 -7.85 -14.47
N TYR A 26 6.57 -8.70 -15.01
CA TYR A 26 7.49 -8.37 -16.11
C TYR A 26 6.77 -7.96 -17.41
N HIS A 27 5.53 -8.40 -17.62
CA HIS A 27 4.72 -7.98 -18.76
C HIS A 27 4.18 -6.55 -18.63
N PHE A 28 4.18 -5.98 -17.43
CA PHE A 28 3.52 -4.72 -17.09
C PHE A 28 4.46 -3.75 -16.37
N GLU A 29 5.78 -3.94 -16.51
CA GLU A 29 6.78 -3.19 -15.74
C GLU A 29 6.64 -1.67 -15.92
N ALA A 30 6.40 -1.20 -17.14
CA ALA A 30 6.20 0.22 -17.42
C ALA A 30 4.95 0.78 -16.72
N GLU A 31 3.83 0.07 -16.76
CA GLU A 31 2.58 0.47 -16.13
C GLU A 31 2.68 0.45 -14.60
N ILE A 32 3.32 -0.58 -14.03
CA ILE A 32 3.56 -0.70 -12.59
C ILE A 32 4.43 0.47 -12.12
N ASN A 33 5.56 0.72 -12.80
CA ASN A 33 6.48 1.79 -12.45
C ASN A 33 5.81 3.17 -12.54
N ASN A 34 5.03 3.41 -13.61
CA ASN A 34 4.29 4.66 -13.74
C ASN A 34 3.24 4.84 -12.63
N THR A 35 2.54 3.76 -12.26
CA THR A 35 1.53 3.78 -11.19
C THR A 35 2.19 4.10 -9.84
N LEU A 36 3.24 3.37 -9.48
CA LEU A 36 3.96 3.59 -8.21
C LEU A 36 4.65 4.94 -8.16
N LYS A 37 5.17 5.45 -9.28
CA LYS A 37 5.73 6.79 -9.37
C LYS A 37 4.69 7.87 -9.07
N ASN A 38 3.51 7.78 -9.70
CA ASN A 38 2.41 8.72 -9.47
C ASN A 38 2.00 8.69 -8.00
N LEU A 39 1.89 7.49 -7.43
CA LEU A 39 1.59 7.31 -6.03
C LEU A 39 2.67 7.96 -5.14
N SER A 40 3.96 7.70 -5.37
CA SER A 40 5.03 8.30 -4.55
C SER A 40 5.09 9.84 -4.60
N THR A 41 4.62 10.44 -5.69
CA THR A 41 4.72 11.89 -5.94
C THR A 41 3.52 12.64 -5.38
N ASP A 42 2.33 12.05 -5.50
CA ASP A 42 1.18 12.52 -4.74
C ASP A 42 1.50 12.33 -3.26
N ARG A 43 1.36 13.37 -2.44
CA ARG A 43 1.56 13.24 -0.98
C ARG A 43 0.40 12.40 -0.42
N ILE A 44 0.43 11.08 -0.61
CA ILE A 44 -0.69 10.18 -0.33
C ILE A 44 -0.96 10.03 1.17
N SER A 45 -0.15 10.61 2.05
CA SER A 45 -0.49 10.67 3.48
C SER A 45 -1.83 11.37 3.76
N THR A 46 -2.44 12.04 2.78
CA THR A 46 -3.74 12.75 2.93
C THR A 46 -4.90 12.18 2.09
N ALA A 47 -4.71 11.11 1.32
CA ALA A 47 -5.77 10.60 0.45
C ALA A 47 -6.88 9.91 1.27
N ALA A 48 -8.12 10.37 1.10
CA ALA A 48 -9.27 9.93 1.89
C ALA A 48 -9.51 8.40 1.86
N TRP A 49 -9.12 7.72 0.78
CA TRP A 49 -9.26 6.27 0.63
C TRP A 49 -8.30 5.44 1.50
N LYS A 50 -7.26 6.06 2.06
CA LYS A 50 -6.31 5.42 3.00
C LYS A 50 -6.55 5.77 4.45
N LYS A 51 -7.30 6.84 4.70
CA LYS A 51 -7.61 7.28 6.04
C LYS A 51 -8.31 6.14 6.78
N ASP A 52 -7.80 5.76 7.93
CA ASP A 52 -8.30 4.66 8.76
C ASP A 52 -8.23 3.26 8.12
N ASN A 53 -7.51 3.08 7.01
CA ASN A 53 -7.37 1.80 6.33
C ASN A 53 -5.93 1.25 6.46
N LEU A 54 -5.72 0.37 7.45
CA LEU A 54 -4.43 -0.24 7.73
C LEU A 54 -3.96 -1.09 6.54
N TYR A 55 -4.86 -1.87 5.94
CA TYR A 55 -4.56 -2.69 4.77
C TYR A 55 -4.04 -1.88 3.59
N ALA A 56 -4.76 -0.83 3.19
CA ALA A 56 -4.35 0.03 2.07
C ALA A 56 -3.00 0.70 2.34
N THR A 57 -2.80 1.19 3.56
CA THR A 57 -1.55 1.86 3.95
C THR A 57 -0.36 0.91 3.95
N ALA A 58 -0.52 -0.28 4.52
CA ALA A 58 0.54 -1.29 4.56
C ALA A 58 0.89 -1.84 3.17
N LEU A 59 -0.12 -2.09 2.32
CA LEU A 59 0.09 -2.58 0.96
C LEU A 59 0.86 -1.56 0.11
N GLU A 60 0.45 -0.29 0.12
CA GLU A 60 1.15 0.77 -0.60
C GLU A 60 2.58 0.94 -0.08
N PHE A 61 2.77 0.98 1.24
CA PHE A 61 4.09 1.11 1.86
C PHE A 61 5.01 0.00 1.39
N ARG A 62 4.54 -1.26 1.43
CA ARG A 62 5.29 -2.44 0.99
C ARG A 62 5.67 -2.33 -0.49
N LEU A 63 4.70 -2.03 -1.36
CA LEU A 63 4.94 -1.95 -2.80
C LEU A 63 5.91 -0.82 -3.16
N LEU A 64 5.77 0.36 -2.57
CA LEU A 64 6.69 1.47 -2.78
C LEU A 64 8.11 1.11 -2.31
N ARG A 65 8.26 0.53 -1.11
CA ARG A 65 9.56 0.12 -0.55
C ARG A 65 10.23 -0.96 -1.40
N GLN A 66 9.47 -1.95 -1.88
CA GLN A 66 9.96 -3.01 -2.78
C GLN A 66 10.51 -2.46 -4.10
N HIS A 67 9.95 -1.36 -4.60
CA HIS A 67 10.40 -0.67 -5.81
C HIS A 67 11.44 0.43 -5.56
N GLY A 68 12.00 0.50 -4.34
CA GLY A 68 13.10 1.41 -4.01
C GLY A 68 12.70 2.84 -3.68
N TYR A 69 11.39 3.12 -3.52
CA TYR A 69 10.94 4.44 -3.07
C TYR A 69 11.19 4.61 -1.57
N LYS A 70 11.63 5.81 -1.19
CA LYS A 70 11.76 6.19 0.22
C LYS A 70 10.37 6.52 0.77
N VAL A 71 9.89 5.69 1.68
CA VAL A 71 8.64 5.86 2.41
C VAL A 71 8.93 6.10 3.90
N ASP A 72 8.15 6.98 4.51
CA ASP A 72 8.27 7.27 5.94
C ASP A 72 7.44 6.27 6.74
N GLN A 73 8.01 5.72 7.82
CA GLN A 73 7.30 4.83 8.73
C GLN A 73 6.23 5.58 9.55
N ASP A 74 6.35 6.90 9.66
CA ASP A 74 5.43 7.75 10.42
C ASP A 74 4.00 7.69 9.89
N VAL A 75 3.78 7.19 8.67
CA VAL A 75 2.44 6.88 8.14
C VAL A 75 1.66 5.91 9.02
N PHE A 76 2.36 5.06 9.80
CA PHE A 76 1.72 4.09 10.68
C PHE A 76 1.34 4.64 12.06
N THR A 77 1.80 5.84 12.42
CA THR A 77 1.49 6.46 13.72
C THR A 77 -0.01 6.62 13.95
N TYR A 78 -0.79 6.82 12.88
CA TYR A 78 -2.25 6.91 12.96
C TYR A 78 -2.92 5.60 13.43
N PHE A 79 -2.25 4.46 13.26
CA PHE A 79 -2.74 3.13 13.67
C PHE A 79 -2.20 2.71 15.05
N MET A 80 -1.42 3.57 15.71
CA MET A 80 -0.85 3.33 17.02
C MET A 80 -1.60 4.09 18.13
N ASP A 81 -1.64 3.52 19.33
CA ASP A 81 -2.09 4.19 20.54
C ASP A 81 -1.02 5.13 21.11
N ASP A 82 -1.36 5.88 22.17
CA ASP A 82 -0.46 6.85 22.80
C ASP A 82 0.81 6.22 23.41
N VAL A 83 0.84 4.89 23.54
CA VAL A 83 1.96 4.11 24.08
C VAL A 83 2.79 3.47 22.96
N GLY A 84 2.37 3.60 21.70
CA GLY A 84 3.04 3.08 20.51
C GLY A 84 2.64 1.64 20.13
N ASN A 85 1.59 1.07 20.73
CA ASN A 85 1.07 -0.23 20.32
C ASN A 85 0.04 -0.06 19.21
N ILE A 86 -0.17 -1.10 18.39
CA ILE A 86 -1.28 -1.10 17.42
C ILE A 86 -2.61 -0.95 18.17
N LYS A 87 -3.45 -0.01 17.73
CA LYS A 87 -4.76 0.25 18.33
C LYS A 87 -5.59 -1.04 18.39
N SER A 88 -6.17 -1.32 19.56
CA SER A 88 -7.01 -2.51 19.77
C SER A 88 -8.24 -2.59 18.84
N SER A 89 -8.69 -1.44 18.32
CA SER A 89 -9.75 -1.37 17.30
C SER A 89 -9.38 -2.08 16.00
N LEU A 90 -8.10 -2.32 15.72
CA LEU A 90 -7.58 -2.98 14.52
C LEU A 90 -7.38 -4.49 14.71
N ASN A 91 -7.61 -5.04 15.90
CA ASN A 91 -7.38 -6.46 16.20
C ASN A 91 -8.21 -7.43 15.33
N GLN A 92 -9.30 -6.95 14.72
CA GLN A 92 -10.14 -7.74 13.82
C GLN A 92 -9.79 -7.53 12.34
N ASP A 93 -8.94 -6.56 11.99
CA ASP A 93 -8.47 -6.34 10.62
C ASP A 93 -7.29 -7.27 10.31
N PHE A 94 -7.57 -8.57 10.18
CA PHE A 94 -6.56 -9.57 9.90
C PHE A 94 -5.83 -9.31 8.57
N LYS A 95 -6.53 -8.76 7.56
CA LYS A 95 -5.94 -8.45 6.26
C LYS A 95 -4.94 -7.29 6.37
N GLY A 96 -5.30 -6.25 7.13
CA GLY A 96 -4.43 -5.13 7.44
C GLY A 96 -3.22 -5.54 8.28
N LEU A 97 -3.43 -6.32 9.35
CA LEU A 97 -2.36 -6.82 10.20
C LEU A 97 -1.38 -7.72 9.44
N LEU A 98 -1.87 -8.60 8.55
CA LEU A 98 -1.02 -9.42 7.70
C LEU A 98 -0.16 -8.57 6.76
N ASN A 99 -0.75 -7.57 6.10
CA ASN A 99 0.01 -6.71 5.20
C ASN A 99 0.99 -5.80 5.95
N LEU A 100 0.65 -5.36 7.16
CA LEU A 100 1.58 -4.64 8.04
C LEU A 100 2.79 -5.52 8.38
N TYR A 101 2.55 -6.78 8.73
CA TYR A 101 3.63 -7.75 8.98
C TYR A 101 4.51 -7.95 7.73
N GLU A 102 3.91 -8.13 6.54
CA GLU A 102 4.68 -8.27 5.30
C GLU A 102 5.46 -7.00 4.90
N ALA A 103 5.02 -5.83 5.36
CA ALA A 103 5.62 -4.53 5.06
C ALA A 103 6.82 -4.17 5.98
N SER A 104 6.87 -4.80 7.15
CA SER A 104 7.88 -4.58 8.20
C SER A 104 9.26 -5.09 7.78
#